data_AF-A0A318UDT6-F1
#
_entry.id   AF-A0A318UDT6-F1
#
_cell.length_a   1.000
_cell.length_b   1.000
_cell.length_c   1.000
_cell.angle_alpha   90.00
_cell.angle_beta   90.00
_cell.angle_gamma   90.00
#
_symmetry.space_group_name_H-M   'P 1'
#
loop_
_entity.id
_entity.type
_entity.pdbx_description
1 polymer ?
#
loop_
_entity_poly.entity_id
_entity_poly.type
_entity_poly.pdbx_seq_one_letter_code
_entity_poly.pdbx_strand_id
1 'polypeptide(L)'
;MTDFQKNICKSLAIVLFAIVTIDCKNNSKTEFEKKTIYISNLRRAILGNGVDTGVRIIKTYPNEDNCLGNQYNANLYICKNTEDNDTLYVFSICDKVPSFAKVDLNEIFAIDHGDIKKNVPDKVIIKVPKTFSIPSNAKYVFSKLTRIED
;
A
#
# COMPACT_ATOMS: atom_id res chain seq x y z
N MET A 1 -19.28 -45.40 -57.93
CA MET A 1 -19.38 -45.94 -56.55
C MET A 1 -18.44 -45.10 -55.70
N THR A 2 -18.93 -43.95 -55.24
CA THR A 2 -19.51 -43.71 -53.89
C THR A 2 -18.43 -43.59 -52.83
N ASP A 3 -18.28 -42.34 -52.38
CA ASP A 3 -17.96 -41.90 -51.02
C ASP A 3 -16.82 -42.55 -50.25
N PHE A 4 -15.79 -41.75 -49.98
CA PHE A 4 -15.37 -41.56 -48.60
C PHE A 4 -14.97 -40.09 -48.36
N GLN A 5 -15.87 -39.41 -47.66
CA GLN A 5 -15.69 -38.08 -47.08
C GLN A 5 -14.49 -38.04 -46.12
N LYS A 6 -13.72 -36.94 -46.16
CA LYS A 6 -13.50 -36.00 -45.02
C LYS A 6 -12.35 -35.07 -45.37
N ASN A 7 -12.65 -33.83 -45.72
CA ASN A 7 -12.65 -32.71 -44.77
C ASN A 7 -11.28 -32.50 -44.10
N ILE A 8 -10.40 -31.76 -44.77
CA ILE A 8 -9.58 -30.78 -44.05
C ILE A 8 -9.74 -29.47 -44.82
N CYS A 9 -10.53 -28.60 -44.17
CA CYS A 9 -10.91 -27.29 -44.65
C CYS A 9 -9.70 -26.43 -44.98
N LYS A 10 -9.83 -25.79 -46.14
CA LYS A 10 -9.45 -24.41 -46.39
C LYS A 10 -9.53 -23.57 -45.10
N SER A 11 -8.40 -23.08 -44.61
CA SER A 11 -8.29 -21.82 -43.84
C SER A 11 -6.82 -21.54 -43.53
N LEU A 12 -6.05 -21.31 -44.60
CA LEU A 12 -4.77 -20.61 -44.50
C LEU A 12 -5.07 -19.12 -44.75
N ALA A 13 -5.75 -18.48 -43.79
CA ALA A 13 -6.09 -17.07 -43.89
C ALA A 13 -6.03 -16.43 -42.50
N ILE A 14 -4.99 -15.62 -42.33
CA ILE A 14 -5.03 -14.39 -41.53
C ILE A 14 -5.22 -14.63 -40.03
N VAL A 15 -4.13 -15.02 -39.37
CA VAL A 15 -3.93 -14.71 -37.96
C VAL A 15 -2.90 -13.58 -37.89
N LEU A 16 -3.27 -12.43 -38.47
CA LEU A 16 -2.75 -11.12 -38.08
C LEU A 16 -3.36 -10.86 -36.70
N PHE A 17 -2.79 -11.45 -35.66
CA PHE A 17 -3.04 -10.96 -34.31
C PHE A 17 -2.43 -9.58 -34.26
N ALA A 18 -3.31 -8.58 -34.43
CA ALA A 18 -3.10 -7.24 -33.98
C ALA A 18 -2.63 -7.33 -32.53
N ILE A 19 -1.30 -7.27 -32.35
CA ILE A 19 -0.71 -6.77 -31.11
C ILE A 19 -1.07 -5.29 -31.13
N VAL A 20 -2.33 -5.02 -30.78
CA VAL A 20 -2.74 -3.74 -30.26
C VAL A 20 -1.90 -3.62 -29.00
N THR A 21 -0.76 -2.96 -29.14
CA THR A 21 -0.09 -2.31 -28.04
C THR A 21 -1.15 -1.37 -27.48
N ILE A 22 -1.93 -1.87 -26.53
CA ILE A 22 -2.65 -1.02 -25.60
C ILE A 22 -1.53 -0.41 -24.77
N ASP A 23 -0.88 0.58 -25.36
CA ASP A 23 -0.07 1.55 -24.66
C ASP A 23 -1.09 2.29 -23.78
N CYS A 24 -1.35 1.72 -22.60
CA CYS A 24 -2.14 2.32 -21.54
C CYS A 24 -1.35 3.51 -20.98
N LYS A 25 -1.09 4.49 -21.85
CA LYS A 25 -0.59 5.81 -21.47
C LYS A 25 -1.78 6.65 -21.03
N ASN A 26 -2.54 6.13 -20.08
CA ASN A 26 -3.52 6.91 -19.35
C ASN A 26 -2.73 7.83 -18.42
N ASN A 27 -2.40 9.02 -18.93
CA ASN A 27 -2.03 10.19 -18.14
C ASN A 27 -3.23 10.70 -17.32
N SER A 28 -4.01 9.81 -16.70
CA SER A 28 -4.99 10.22 -15.70
C SER A 28 -4.20 10.68 -14.49
N LYS A 29 -4.05 12.00 -14.36
CA LYS A 29 -3.48 12.64 -13.18
C LYS A 29 -4.18 12.04 -11.96
N THR A 30 -3.47 11.23 -11.18
CA THR A 30 -4.05 10.57 -10.01
C THR A 30 -4.52 11.64 -9.04
N GLU A 31 -5.83 11.74 -8.86
CA GLU A 31 -6.41 12.75 -7.99
C GLU A 31 -6.34 12.26 -6.54
N PHE A 32 -5.77 13.08 -5.66
CA PHE A 32 -5.64 12.80 -4.23
C PHE A 32 -6.68 13.58 -3.44
N GLU A 33 -7.20 12.97 -2.38
CA GLU A 33 -8.13 13.59 -1.45
C GLU A 33 -7.79 13.23 0.01
N LYS A 34 -8.37 13.99 0.94
CA LYS A 34 -8.30 13.66 2.36
C LYS A 34 -9.38 12.64 2.68
N LYS A 35 -8.98 11.50 3.25
CA LYS A 35 -9.89 10.45 3.73
C LYS A 35 -9.79 10.30 5.24
N THR A 36 -10.94 10.21 5.89
CA THR A 36 -11.04 9.82 7.30
C THR A 36 -11.04 8.31 7.39
N ILE A 37 -10.06 7.76 8.11
CA ILE A 37 -9.98 6.34 8.43
C ILE A 37 -10.43 6.14 9.86
N TYR A 38 -11.46 5.32 10.05
CA TYR A 38 -11.94 4.90 11.37
C TYR A 38 -11.15 3.67 11.81
N ILE A 39 -10.45 3.80 12.94
CA ILE A 39 -9.55 2.76 13.45
C ILE A 39 -10.32 1.54 13.94
N SER A 40 -11.59 1.71 14.33
CA SER A 40 -12.51 0.63 14.68
C SER A 40 -12.73 -0.39 13.56
N ASN A 41 -12.47 -0.03 12.29
CA ASN A 41 -12.63 -0.92 11.14
C ASN A 41 -11.36 -1.74 10.85
N LEU A 42 -10.28 -1.49 11.60
CA LEU A 42 -8.97 -2.08 11.41
C LEU A 42 -8.62 -2.96 12.62
N ARG A 43 -7.68 -3.87 12.44
CA ARG A 43 -7.19 -4.74 13.51
C ARG A 43 -5.80 -4.29 13.94
N ARG A 44 -5.58 -4.05 15.24
CA ARG A 44 -4.23 -3.74 15.73
C ARG A 44 -3.30 -4.91 15.42
N ALA A 45 -2.16 -4.62 14.81
CA ALA A 45 -1.13 -5.61 14.54
C ALA A 45 -0.55 -6.14 15.86
N ILE A 46 -0.35 -7.45 15.93
CA ILE A 46 0.45 -8.08 16.97
C ILE A 46 1.82 -8.26 16.34
N LEU A 47 2.79 -7.49 16.80
CA LEU A 47 4.18 -7.63 16.40
C LEU A 47 4.87 -8.62 17.35
N GLY A 48 5.99 -9.22 16.92
CA GLY A 48 6.73 -10.19 17.72
C GLY A 48 7.23 -9.62 19.06
N ASN A 49 7.90 -10.45 19.86
CA ASN A 49 8.45 -10.03 21.17
C ASN A 49 9.84 -9.37 21.08
N GLY A 50 10.29 -9.04 19.86
CA GLY A 50 11.57 -8.36 19.63
C GLY A 50 11.56 -6.90 20.12
N VAL A 51 12.65 -6.19 19.86
CA VAL A 51 12.71 -4.73 20.10
C VAL A 51 12.20 -3.95 18.89
N ASP A 52 12.22 -4.57 17.71
CA ASP A 52 11.77 -4.01 16.46
C ASP A 52 11.05 -5.05 15.58
N THR A 53 10.43 -4.57 14.51
CA THR A 53 9.92 -5.39 13.42
C THR A 53 10.43 -4.85 12.10
N GLY A 54 11.13 -5.70 11.35
CA GLY A 54 11.59 -5.40 10.01
C GLY A 54 10.43 -5.29 9.01
N VAL A 55 10.45 -4.25 8.19
CA VAL A 55 9.44 -3.98 7.17
C VAL A 55 10.04 -3.44 5.88
N ARG A 56 9.40 -3.74 4.75
CA ARG A 56 9.65 -3.08 3.47
C ARG A 56 8.49 -2.15 3.13
N ILE A 57 8.78 -0.92 2.75
CA ILE A 57 7.76 0.04 2.33
C ILE A 57 7.30 -0.34 0.91
N ILE A 58 6.02 -0.68 0.76
CA ILE A 58 5.38 -0.89 -0.54
C ILE A 58 4.91 0.45 -1.10
N LYS A 59 4.34 1.29 -0.25
CA LYS A 59 3.80 2.59 -0.66
C LYS A 59 3.81 3.61 0.47
N THR A 60 4.14 4.85 0.14
CA THR A 60 4.02 6.00 1.03
C THR A 60 2.93 6.95 0.54
N TYR A 61 2.07 7.36 1.47
CA TYR A 61 1.06 8.39 1.28
C TYR A 61 1.31 9.53 2.28
N PRO A 62 2.03 10.58 1.85
CA PRO A 62 2.41 11.69 2.73
C PRO A 62 1.20 12.58 3.03
N ASN A 63 1.02 12.92 4.32
CA ASN A 63 0.07 13.92 4.80
C ASN A 63 0.70 14.72 5.94
N GLU A 64 1.59 15.65 5.60
CA GLU A 64 2.35 16.47 6.55
C GLU A 64 1.56 17.70 7.08
N ASP A 65 0.23 17.66 6.96
CA ASP A 65 -0.66 18.69 7.50
C ASP A 65 -0.65 18.66 9.04
N ASN A 66 -0.67 19.84 9.66
CA ASN A 66 -0.65 19.95 11.11
C ASN A 66 -1.91 19.32 11.74
N CYS A 67 -1.75 18.67 12.89
CA CYS A 67 -2.87 18.27 13.72
C CYS A 67 -3.39 19.47 14.52
N LEU A 68 -4.71 19.58 14.65
CA LEU A 68 -5.39 20.69 15.32
C LEU A 68 -6.49 20.15 16.22
N GLY A 69 -6.39 20.40 17.54
CA GLY A 69 -7.33 19.86 18.52
C GLY A 69 -7.47 18.34 18.40
N ASN A 70 -8.70 17.86 18.17
CA ASN A 70 -9.02 16.43 18.03
C ASN A 70 -8.89 15.91 16.58
N GLN A 71 -8.29 16.68 15.69
CA GLN A 71 -8.06 16.28 14.31
C GLN A 71 -6.64 15.76 14.13
N TYR A 72 -6.52 14.44 13.96
CA TYR A 72 -5.24 13.75 13.77
C TYR A 72 -4.99 13.50 12.28
N ASN A 73 -4.04 14.23 11.69
CA ASN A 73 -3.48 13.92 10.38
C ASN A 73 -2.37 12.88 10.53
N ALA A 74 -2.29 11.93 9.59
CA ALA A 74 -1.25 10.90 9.61
C ALA A 74 -0.68 10.65 8.22
N ASN A 75 0.63 10.44 8.17
CA ASN A 75 1.27 9.78 7.05
C ASN A 75 0.89 8.31 7.08
N LEU A 76 0.60 7.73 5.91
CA LEU A 76 0.32 6.31 5.79
C LEU A 76 1.46 5.63 5.02
N TYR A 77 2.04 4.60 5.62
CA TYR A 77 2.94 3.68 4.96
C TYR A 77 2.26 2.32 4.86
N ILE A 78 2.21 1.76 3.66
CA ILE A 78 1.83 0.37 3.44
C ILE A 78 3.10 -0.43 3.40
N CYS A 79 3.26 -1.31 4.36
CA CYS A 79 4.49 -2.05 4.59
C CYS A 79 4.25 -3.55 4.47
N LYS A 80 5.26 -4.29 4.02
CA LYS A 80 5.32 -5.74 4.13
C LYS A 80 6.22 -6.11 5.31
N ASN A 81 5.71 -6.87 6.27
CA ASN A 81 6.52 -7.44 7.35
C ASN A 81 7.52 -8.44 6.75
N THR A 82 8.78 -8.37 7.15
CA THR A 82 9.83 -9.26 6.64
C THR A 82 9.77 -10.67 7.24
N GLU A 83 9.15 -10.84 8.41
CA GLU A 83 9.07 -12.12 9.11
C GLU A 83 7.94 -13.01 8.57
N ASP A 84 6.72 -12.49 8.55
CA ASP A 84 5.50 -13.25 8.20
C ASP A 84 4.91 -12.90 6.83
N ASN A 85 5.52 -11.95 6.11
CA ASN A 85 5.05 -11.41 4.82
C ASN A 85 3.69 -10.69 4.86
N ASP A 86 3.14 -10.39 6.04
CA ASP A 86 1.86 -9.71 6.15
C ASP A 86 1.94 -8.22 5.77
N THR A 87 0.82 -7.69 5.31
CA THR A 87 0.68 -6.25 5.02
C THR A 87 0.29 -5.49 6.29
N LEU A 88 1.08 -4.48 6.63
CA LEU A 88 0.87 -3.58 7.75
C LEU A 88 0.60 -2.16 7.26
N TYR A 89 -0.46 -1.55 7.80
CA TYR A 89 -0.78 -0.14 7.59
C TYR A 89 -0.19 0.66 8.77
N VAL A 90 0.94 1.32 8.52
CA VAL A 90 1.66 2.09 9.53
C VAL A 90 1.21 3.55 9.45
N PHE A 91 0.63 4.05 10.52
CA PHE A 91 0.19 5.44 10.64
C PHE A 91 1.17 6.23 11.52
N SER A 92 1.82 7.24 10.94
CA SER A 92 2.67 8.18 11.67
C SER A 92 1.92 9.50 11.83
N ILE A 93 1.42 9.74 13.04
CA ILE A 93 0.52 10.85 13.39
C ILE A 93 1.31 12.14 13.59
N CYS A 94 0.85 13.23 12.94
CA CYS A 94 1.38 14.59 13.11
C CYS A 94 2.89 14.76 12.88
N ASP A 95 3.54 13.81 12.21
CA ASP A 95 4.97 13.84 11.95
C ASP A 95 5.28 14.26 10.50
N LYS A 96 6.52 14.68 10.27
CA LYS A 96 7.06 14.82 8.91
C LYS A 96 7.38 13.46 8.31
N VAL A 97 7.25 13.34 7.00
CA VAL A 97 7.66 12.12 6.30
C VAL A 97 9.19 12.12 6.20
N PRO A 98 9.86 11.07 6.69
CA PRO A 98 11.32 10.99 6.62
C PRO A 98 11.75 10.93 5.15
N SER A 99 12.93 11.47 4.85
CA SER A 99 13.45 11.56 3.47
C SER A 99 13.50 10.19 2.79
N PHE A 100 13.92 9.15 3.52
CA PHE A 100 13.99 7.78 2.99
C PHE A 100 12.63 7.20 2.57
N ALA A 101 11.52 7.66 3.15
CA ALA A 101 10.18 7.17 2.80
C ALA A 101 9.55 7.94 1.62
N LYS A 102 10.20 9.02 1.15
CA LYS A 102 9.80 9.79 -0.04
C LYS A 102 10.37 9.22 -1.34
N VAL A 103 11.38 8.37 -1.22
CA VAL A 103 12.06 7.70 -2.33
C VAL A 103 11.73 6.21 -2.31
N ASP A 104 11.68 5.59 -3.49
CA ASP A 104 11.46 4.15 -3.62
C ASP A 104 12.80 3.44 -3.38
N LEU A 105 13.02 3.04 -2.13
CA LEU A 105 14.22 2.31 -1.70
C LEU A 105 13.87 0.85 -1.46
N ASN A 106 14.64 -0.06 -2.05
CA ASN A 106 14.51 -1.50 -1.82
C ASN A 106 15.33 -1.93 -0.59
N GLU A 107 15.05 -1.32 0.56
CA GLU A 107 15.74 -1.54 1.83
C GLU A 107 14.78 -2.10 2.90
N ILE A 108 15.35 -2.60 4.00
CA ILE A 108 14.58 -2.99 5.19
C ILE A 108 14.60 -1.81 6.17
N PHE A 109 13.42 -1.43 6.63
CA PHE A 109 13.20 -0.43 7.66
C PHE A 109 12.71 -1.11 8.94
N ALA A 110 12.75 -0.40 10.06
CA ALA A 110 12.27 -0.89 11.33
C ALA A 110 11.02 -0.14 11.79
N ILE A 111 10.09 -0.88 12.40
CA ILE A 111 9.13 -0.36 13.36
C ILE A 111 9.73 -0.64 14.74
N ASP A 112 10.24 0.38 15.41
CA ASP A 112 10.68 0.25 16.81
C ASP A 112 9.44 0.04 17.69
N HIS A 113 9.47 -0.99 18.53
CA HIS A 113 8.34 -1.33 19.41
C HIS A 113 8.15 -0.32 20.54
N GLY A 114 9.23 0.38 20.95
CA GLY A 114 9.19 1.46 21.92
C GLY A 114 8.42 2.69 21.42
N ASP A 115 8.38 2.90 20.11
CA ASP A 115 7.69 4.04 19.48
C ASP A 115 6.20 3.79 19.21
N ILE A 116 5.73 2.54 19.36
CA ILE A 116 4.35 2.17 19.11
C ILE A 116 3.42 2.90 20.08
N LYS A 117 2.54 3.73 19.52
CA LYS A 117 1.57 4.49 20.32
C LYS A 117 0.53 3.54 20.92
N LYS A 118 0.44 3.57 22.25
CA LYS A 118 -0.57 2.82 23.02
C LYS A 118 -1.93 3.50 22.91
N ASN A 119 -1.97 4.81 23.11
CA ASN A 119 -3.17 5.63 22.97
C ASN A 119 -3.38 5.98 21.50
N VAL A 120 -4.40 5.38 20.89
CA VAL A 120 -4.73 5.56 19.48
C VAL A 120 -6.01 6.37 19.35
N PRO A 121 -6.08 7.33 18.42
CA PRO A 121 -7.31 8.06 18.18
C PRO A 121 -8.34 7.15 17.50
N ASP A 122 -9.63 7.46 17.67
CA ASP A 122 -10.72 6.71 17.02
C ASP A 122 -10.68 6.81 15.48
N LYS A 123 -10.12 7.91 14.99
CA LYS A 123 -9.98 8.20 13.56
C LYS A 123 -8.75 9.04 13.25
N VAL A 124 -8.26 8.90 12.04
CA VAL A 124 -7.19 9.74 11.47
C VAL A 124 -7.53 10.18 10.05
N ILE A 125 -6.93 11.29 9.63
CA ILE A 125 -7.06 11.81 8.28
C ILE A 125 -5.76 11.53 7.51
N ILE A 126 -5.89 10.89 6.36
CA ILE A 126 -4.79 10.60 5.45
C ILE A 126 -5.04 11.26 4.09
N LYS A 127 -3.99 11.46 3.29
CA LYS A 127 -4.08 11.99 1.93
C LYS A 127 -3.70 10.91 0.92
N VAL A 128 -4.68 10.43 0.16
CA VAL A 128 -4.57 9.23 -0.69
C VAL A 128 -5.32 9.42 -2.00
N PRO A 129 -5.06 8.60 -3.04
CA PRO A 129 -5.87 8.62 -4.26
C PRO A 129 -7.36 8.42 -3.98
N LYS A 130 -8.24 9.04 -4.78
CA LYS A 130 -9.70 8.88 -4.64
C LYS A 130 -10.16 7.42 -4.66
N THR A 131 -9.48 6.58 -5.44
CA THR A 131 -9.78 5.14 -5.56
C THR A 131 -9.23 4.29 -4.41
N PHE A 132 -8.44 4.86 -3.53
CA PHE A 132 -7.80 4.13 -2.44
C PHE A 132 -8.82 3.61 -1.43
N SER A 133 -8.68 2.35 -1.03
CA SER A 133 -9.43 1.76 0.08
C SER A 133 -8.49 0.92 0.93
N ILE A 134 -8.76 0.90 2.24
CA ILE A 134 -8.12 -0.03 3.18
C ILE A 134 -9.10 -1.18 3.36
N PRO A 135 -8.68 -2.45 3.18
CA PRO A 135 -9.53 -3.60 3.48
C PRO A 135 -10.01 -3.59 4.93
N SER A 136 -11.23 -4.07 5.17
CA SER A 136 -11.71 -4.28 6.54
C SER A 136 -10.81 -5.27 7.27
N ASN A 137 -10.63 -5.07 8.58
CA ASN A 137 -9.74 -5.87 9.43
C ASN A 137 -8.26 -5.87 9.00
N ALA A 138 -7.83 -4.96 8.12
CA ALA A 138 -6.42 -4.81 7.80
C ALA A 138 -5.61 -4.51 9.07
N LYS A 139 -4.40 -5.08 9.13
CA LYS A 139 -3.51 -4.92 10.27
C LYS A 139 -2.93 -3.50 10.28
N TYR A 140 -3.05 -2.81 11.41
CA TYR A 140 -2.49 -1.46 11.57
C TYR A 140 -1.59 -1.33 12.79
N VAL A 141 -0.69 -0.35 12.72
CA VAL A 141 0.10 0.10 13.87
C VAL A 141 0.29 1.61 13.79
N PHE A 142 0.28 2.28 14.94
CA PHE A 142 0.68 3.68 15.04
C PHE A 142 2.13 3.76 15.48
N SER A 143 3.03 4.04 14.56
CA SER A 143 4.46 4.16 14.85
C SER A 143 5.17 5.00 13.79
N LYS A 144 6.40 5.38 14.09
CA LYS A 144 7.36 5.89 13.11
C LYS A 144 8.02 4.72 12.40
N LEU A 145 8.57 5.01 11.21
CA LEU A 145 9.53 4.13 10.57
C LEU A 145 10.92 4.67 10.86
N THR A 146 11.86 3.77 11.11
CA THR A 146 13.27 4.07 11.31
C THR A 146 14.06 3.36 10.21
N ARG A 147 15.05 4.05 9.64
CA ARG A 147 16.01 3.38 8.74
C ARG A 147 17.02 2.66 9.61
N ILE A 148 17.22 1.37 9.33
CA ILE A 148 18.29 0.61 9.97
C ILE A 148 19.58 1.08 9.29
N GLU A 149 20.44 1.77 10.03
CA GLU A 149 21.79 2.08 9.57
C GLU A 149 22.66 0.85 9.85
N ASP A 150 23.38 0.37 8.82
CA ASP A 150 24.39 -0.68 8.95
C ASP A 150 25.61 -0.21 9.75
#